data_AF-A0A9E2RAH5-F1
#
_entry.id   AF-A0A9E2RAH5-F1
#
_cell.length_a   1.000
_cell.length_b   1.000
_cell.length_c   1.000
_cell.angle_alpha   90.00
_cell.angle_beta   90.00
_cell.angle_gamma   90.00
#
_symmetry.space_group_name_H-M   'P 1'
#
loop_
_entity.id
_entity.type
_entity.pdbx_description
1 polymer ?
#
loop_
_entity_poly.entity_id
_entity_poly.type
_entity_poly.pdbx_seq_one_letter_code
_entity_poly.pdbx_strand_id
1 'polypeptide(L)'
;MNREQHSFAAPRWIRHRLILAAVTTLSASALAQPASMSWTNNCASCHGERAEGSDKAKSLLGVDKRSQDLDRPFYEMVRNGSKELPSHTFKELKDVDCWAVIVHLRELQDQARRKERDSVKREKGTFPGKYHTARVEDVISTNIETPWAVDFLPDGSMLVTEKAGRVRLWNSGTLSEPLKDTPPVRNRGQGGLMDVAVHPDYASNGWVYLAFSDLYRDGSRGLGMTKVVRGKIKDGAWVDQQTIFEAKKEHYSSSDLHFGCRVVFSAPVADGPDKGKRYVYWGIGERGTGPHAQDLTRPNGKVHRLWDDGSLPADNPFISNEANYKSIYTYGNRNPQGLVIADDGTIYETEHGPRGGDEVNIITKGSNYGWPKVSFSINYSDMPLVMPWPAKEDNITMPVYRWLPSIAACGLDVVRGSEFPKWKGDLLAGGLAGNTVRRVRVEQGKFVEEEDIFFGMGRVRDVVVGPDGSVYVALNNPDKIVRLRAK
;
A
#
# COMPACT_ATOMS: atom_id res chain seq x y z
N MET A 1 62.43 19.96 -58.95
CA MET A 1 62.81 20.68 -60.18
C MET A 1 61.71 21.70 -60.50
N ASN A 2 62.10 22.98 -60.56
CA ASN A 2 61.41 24.19 -61.05
C ASN A 2 60.02 24.55 -60.48
N ARG A 3 59.87 25.56 -59.60
CA ARG A 3 59.89 27.04 -59.80
C ARG A 3 58.95 27.53 -60.91
N GLU A 4 57.93 28.29 -60.50
CA GLU A 4 57.77 29.69 -60.90
C GLU A 4 56.83 30.46 -59.96
N GLN A 5 57.21 31.72 -59.67
CA GLN A 5 56.51 32.72 -58.87
C GLN A 5 56.06 33.85 -59.81
N HIS A 6 54.88 34.45 -59.58
CA HIS A 6 54.63 35.87 -59.87
C HIS A 6 53.54 36.45 -58.94
N SER A 7 53.96 37.21 -57.92
CA SER A 7 53.69 38.66 -57.69
C SER A 7 52.55 39.32 -58.49
N PHE A 8 51.65 40.22 -58.03
CA PHE A 8 51.52 41.11 -56.85
C PHE A 8 50.08 41.74 -56.85
N ALA A 9 49.75 42.46 -55.76
CA ALA A 9 48.81 43.60 -55.62
C ALA A 9 47.44 43.40 -54.92
N ALA A 10 47.28 44.10 -53.78
CA ALA A 10 46.02 44.42 -53.09
C ALA A 10 45.46 45.77 -53.59
N PRO A 11 44.17 46.10 -53.35
CA PRO A 11 43.88 46.92 -52.16
C PRO A 11 42.54 46.64 -51.43
N ARG A 12 42.58 46.98 -50.14
CA ARG A 12 41.50 47.13 -49.14
C ARG A 12 40.22 47.77 -49.68
N TRP A 13 39.04 47.25 -49.27
CA TRP A 13 37.95 48.06 -48.70
C TRP A 13 37.17 47.27 -47.63
N ILE A 14 37.00 47.92 -46.49
CA ILE A 14 36.34 47.45 -45.26
C ILE A 14 34.83 47.66 -45.41
N ARG A 15 34.02 46.64 -45.10
CA ARG A 15 32.66 46.82 -44.56
C ARG A 15 32.39 45.77 -43.49
N HIS A 16 32.51 46.20 -42.23
CA HIS A 16 32.00 45.46 -41.08
C HIS A 16 30.46 45.48 -41.16
N ARG A 17 29.84 44.32 -41.38
CA ARG A 17 28.45 44.10 -40.98
C ARG A 17 28.48 43.37 -39.63
N LEU A 18 28.13 44.11 -38.58
CA LEU A 18 27.75 43.57 -37.28
C LEU A 18 26.60 42.57 -37.50
N ILE A 19 26.89 41.28 -37.35
CA ILE A 19 25.86 40.27 -37.14
C ILE A 19 25.49 40.37 -35.66
N LEU A 20 24.34 41.00 -35.39
CA LEU A 20 23.71 40.95 -34.07
C LEU A 20 23.27 39.50 -33.85
N ALA A 21 24.06 38.71 -33.13
CA ALA A 21 23.62 37.42 -32.62
C ALA A 21 22.55 37.69 -31.57
N ALA A 22 21.29 37.47 -31.93
CA ALA A 22 20.21 37.39 -30.96
C ALA A 22 20.49 36.18 -30.06
N VAL A 23 21.05 36.43 -28.87
CA VAL A 23 21.07 35.45 -27.79
C VAL A 23 19.62 35.33 -27.32
N THR A 24 18.88 34.41 -27.92
CA THR A 24 17.68 33.88 -27.31
C THR A 24 18.12 33.18 -26.03
N THR A 25 17.92 33.84 -24.89
CA THR A 25 17.93 33.19 -23.59
C THR A 25 16.82 32.14 -23.61
N LEU A 26 17.18 30.90 -23.98
CA LEU A 26 16.41 29.74 -23.57
C LEU A 26 16.37 29.80 -22.04
N SER A 27 15.22 30.19 -21.49
CA SER A 27 14.92 29.98 -20.09
C SER A 27 15.10 28.49 -19.85
N ALA A 28 16.21 28.11 -19.20
CA ALA A 28 16.41 26.74 -18.77
C ALA A 28 15.26 26.43 -17.80
N SER A 29 14.25 25.72 -18.27
CA SER A 29 13.27 25.14 -17.37
C SER A 29 14.06 24.31 -16.39
N ALA A 30 14.03 24.65 -15.10
CA ALA A 30 14.71 23.89 -14.07
C ALA A 30 14.31 22.41 -14.24
N LEU A 31 15.31 21.55 -14.49
CA LEU A 31 15.11 20.11 -14.49
C LEU A 31 14.61 19.73 -13.09
N ALA A 32 13.70 18.77 -13.01
CA ALA A 32 13.26 18.26 -11.72
C ALA A 32 14.50 17.83 -10.91
N GLN A 33 14.50 18.07 -9.60
CA GLN A 33 15.63 17.76 -8.73
C GLN A 33 15.24 16.72 -7.69
N PRO A 34 16.20 15.94 -7.16
CA PRO A 34 15.94 15.08 -6.01
C PRO A 34 15.31 15.86 -4.85
N ALA A 35 14.38 15.25 -4.12
CA ALA A 35 13.67 15.85 -2.99
C ALA A 35 14.63 16.31 -1.89
N SER A 36 15.65 15.50 -1.59
CA SER A 36 16.70 15.83 -0.63
C SER A 36 17.53 17.03 -1.06
N MET A 37 17.91 17.10 -2.34
CA MET A 37 18.65 18.25 -2.90
C MET A 37 17.79 19.52 -2.89
N SER A 38 16.51 19.38 -3.21
CA SER A 38 15.55 20.49 -3.11
C SER A 38 15.45 21.00 -1.68
N TRP A 39 15.43 20.12 -0.68
CA TRP A 39 15.49 20.52 0.73
C TRP A 39 16.79 21.24 1.09
N THR A 40 17.96 20.68 0.76
CA THR A 40 19.25 21.29 1.09
C THR A 40 19.40 22.68 0.47
N ASN A 41 19.03 22.84 -0.79
CA ASN A 41 19.20 24.10 -1.52
C ASN A 41 18.22 25.20 -1.06
N ASN A 42 17.04 24.81 -0.57
CA ASN A 42 15.94 25.77 -0.35
C ASN A 42 15.56 25.93 1.12
N CYS A 43 15.66 24.88 1.94
CA CYS A 43 15.08 24.82 3.29
C CYS A 43 16.12 24.70 4.40
N ALA A 44 17.21 23.94 4.17
CA ALA A 44 18.15 23.57 5.23
C ALA A 44 18.87 24.76 5.87
N SER A 45 19.13 25.84 5.12
CA SER A 45 19.81 27.03 5.66
C SER A 45 19.05 27.75 6.79
N CYS A 46 17.73 27.52 6.90
CA CYS A 46 16.87 28.08 7.95
C CYS A 46 16.39 26.99 8.91
N HIS A 47 16.03 25.81 8.41
CA HIS A 47 15.45 24.75 9.24
C HIS A 47 16.44 23.67 9.67
N GLY A 48 17.71 23.75 9.28
CA GLY A 48 18.71 22.69 9.52
C GLY A 48 18.57 21.53 8.53
N GLU A 49 19.65 20.76 8.35
CA GLU A 49 19.67 19.62 7.42
C GLU A 49 18.67 18.53 7.80
N ARG A 50 18.31 18.41 9.08
CA ARG A 50 17.35 17.43 9.61
C ARG A 50 16.08 18.07 10.14
N ALA A 51 15.77 19.30 9.71
CA ALA A 51 14.62 20.08 10.16
C ALA A 51 14.62 20.42 11.68
N GLU A 52 15.77 20.30 12.34
CA GLU A 52 15.98 20.57 13.77
C GLU A 52 15.87 22.04 14.18
N GLY A 53 15.83 22.94 13.19
CA GLY A 53 15.82 24.39 13.37
C GLY A 53 17.22 25.00 13.35
N SER A 54 17.27 26.32 13.40
CA SER A 54 18.48 27.12 13.53
C SER A 54 18.17 28.43 14.26
N ASP A 55 19.16 29.32 14.39
CA ASP A 55 18.93 30.68 14.91
C ASP A 55 17.96 31.49 14.02
N LYS A 56 17.71 31.06 12.78
CA LYS A 56 16.80 31.73 11.83
C LYS A 56 15.36 31.22 11.90
N ALA A 57 15.13 29.97 12.28
CA ALA A 57 13.80 29.37 12.30
C ALA A 57 13.68 28.25 13.31
N LYS A 58 12.47 28.10 13.86
CA LYS A 58 12.14 27.01 14.78
C LYS A 58 12.21 25.65 14.09
N SER A 59 12.42 24.62 14.90
CA SER A 59 12.34 23.22 14.46
C SER A 59 10.98 22.91 13.83
N LEU A 60 11.00 22.12 12.77
CA LEU A 60 9.80 21.53 12.16
C LEU A 60 9.55 20.10 12.65
N LEU A 61 10.31 19.60 13.63
CA LEU A 61 10.16 18.24 14.16
C LEU A 61 9.09 18.11 15.25
N GLY A 62 8.53 19.23 15.73
CA GLY A 62 7.52 19.24 16.80
C GLY A 62 6.26 18.44 16.46
N VAL A 63 5.64 17.81 17.46
CA VAL A 63 4.43 16.98 17.29
C VAL A 63 3.27 17.77 16.69
N ASP A 64 3.14 19.06 17.04
CA ASP A 64 2.14 19.97 16.48
C ASP A 64 2.31 20.20 14.95
N LYS A 65 3.47 19.85 14.40
CA LYS A 65 3.78 19.95 12.96
C LYS A 65 3.59 18.64 12.20
N ARG A 66 3.22 17.54 12.86
CA ARG A 66 3.17 16.19 12.25
C ARG A 66 1.79 15.82 11.66
N SER A 67 0.76 16.65 11.84
CA SER A 67 -0.57 16.38 11.25
C SER A 67 -0.52 16.41 9.72
N GLN A 68 -1.19 15.44 9.08
CA GLN A 68 -1.36 15.38 7.63
C GLN A 68 -2.16 16.56 7.06
N ASP A 69 -2.96 17.23 7.89
CA ASP A 69 -3.74 18.42 7.49
C ASP A 69 -2.84 19.62 7.20
N LEU A 70 -1.58 19.58 7.68
CA LEU A 70 -0.58 20.61 7.43
C LEU A 70 0.17 20.41 6.11
N ASP A 71 0.00 19.28 5.41
CA ASP A 71 0.70 19.00 4.15
C ASP A 71 0.40 20.04 3.07
N ARG A 72 -0.87 20.35 2.87
CA ARG A 72 -1.28 21.37 1.90
C ARG A 72 -0.85 22.78 2.33
N PRO A 73 -1.07 23.23 3.58
CA PRO A 73 -0.51 24.49 4.06
C PRO A 73 1.02 24.60 3.91
N PHE A 74 1.77 23.54 4.20
CA PHE A 74 3.23 23.55 4.01
C PHE A 74 3.60 23.64 2.53
N TYR A 75 2.95 22.86 1.67
CA TYR A 75 3.14 22.96 0.23
C TYR A 75 2.83 24.38 -0.28
N GLU A 76 1.70 24.97 0.13
CA GLU A 76 1.31 26.32 -0.28
C GLU A 76 2.31 27.37 0.22
N MET A 77 2.87 27.18 1.41
CA MET A 77 3.93 28.03 1.95
C MET A 77 5.24 27.90 1.16
N VAL A 78 5.64 26.68 0.77
CA VAL A 78 6.82 26.47 -0.10
C VAL A 78 6.59 27.10 -1.47
N ARG A 79 5.39 26.90 -2.04
CA ARG A 79 5.05 27.32 -3.40
C ARG A 79 4.84 28.83 -3.56
N ASN A 80 4.17 29.44 -2.58
CA ASN A 80 3.66 30.81 -2.65
C ASN A 80 4.25 31.73 -1.58
N GLY A 81 5.04 31.21 -0.64
CA GLY A 81 5.50 31.94 0.55
C GLY A 81 4.37 32.21 1.54
N SER A 82 4.64 33.06 2.52
CA SER A 82 3.62 33.55 3.46
C SER A 82 3.43 35.06 3.31
N LYS A 83 2.32 35.59 3.86
CA LYS A 83 2.09 37.04 3.92
C LYS A 83 3.18 37.78 4.70
N GLU A 84 3.79 37.11 5.68
CA GLU A 84 4.85 37.65 6.55
C GLU A 84 6.24 37.54 5.91
N LEU A 85 6.44 36.60 4.98
CA LEU A 85 7.69 36.36 4.26
C LEU A 85 7.47 36.21 2.75
N PRO A 86 6.98 37.26 2.05
CA PRO A 86 6.57 37.19 0.65
C PRO A 86 7.75 37.06 -0.34
N SER A 87 8.99 37.25 0.12
CA SER A 87 10.23 37.05 -0.65
C SER A 87 10.84 35.65 -0.48
N HIS A 88 10.34 34.85 0.47
CA HIS A 88 10.79 33.46 0.70
C HIS A 88 9.92 32.49 -0.11
N THR A 89 9.81 32.75 -1.40
CA THR A 89 8.99 31.96 -2.33
C THR A 89 9.89 31.19 -3.27
N PHE A 90 9.72 29.87 -3.36
CA PHE A 90 10.46 29.05 -4.32
C PHE A 90 9.74 29.00 -5.67
N LYS A 91 9.43 30.18 -6.25
CA LYS A 91 8.64 30.31 -7.49
C LYS A 91 9.23 29.57 -8.69
N GLU A 92 10.54 29.32 -8.65
CA GLU A 92 11.27 28.56 -9.67
C GLU A 92 11.07 27.03 -9.57
N LEU A 93 10.59 26.52 -8.42
CA LEU A 93 10.25 25.12 -8.25
C LEU A 93 8.89 24.81 -8.91
N LYS A 94 8.80 23.68 -9.59
CA LYS A 94 7.52 23.17 -10.09
C LYS A 94 6.71 22.63 -8.91
N ASP A 95 5.40 22.51 -9.10
CA ASP A 95 4.51 22.03 -8.05
C ASP A 95 4.92 20.65 -7.51
N VAL A 96 5.37 19.75 -8.41
CA VAL A 96 5.86 18.42 -8.03
C VAL A 96 7.15 18.48 -7.21
N ASP A 97 8.04 19.45 -7.47
CA ASP A 97 9.27 19.66 -6.69
C ASP A 97 8.92 20.21 -5.30
N CYS A 98 7.99 21.16 -5.22
CA CYS A 98 7.47 21.66 -3.93
C CYS A 98 6.85 20.53 -3.10
N TRP A 99 6.06 19.66 -3.72
CA TRP A 99 5.49 18.49 -3.04
C TRP A 99 6.59 17.52 -2.57
N ALA A 100 7.61 17.27 -3.39
CA ALA A 100 8.73 16.41 -3.03
C ALA A 100 9.47 16.91 -1.78
N VAL A 101 9.63 18.22 -1.61
CA VAL A 101 10.17 18.83 -0.37
C VAL A 101 9.31 18.48 0.85
N ILE A 102 7.98 18.50 0.72
CA ILE A 102 7.07 18.12 1.81
C ILE A 102 7.23 16.65 2.16
N VAL A 103 7.29 15.76 1.16
CA VAL A 103 7.54 14.34 1.37
C VAL A 103 8.86 14.12 2.13
N HIS A 104 9.93 14.81 1.74
CA HIS A 104 11.22 14.73 2.43
C HIS A 104 11.15 15.25 3.88
N LEU A 105 10.47 16.38 4.12
CA LEU A 105 10.24 16.89 5.48
C LEU A 105 9.52 15.86 6.35
N ARG A 106 8.51 15.16 5.81
CA ARG A 106 7.80 14.09 6.53
C ARG A 106 8.70 12.92 6.86
N GLU A 107 9.64 12.55 5.98
CA GLU A 107 10.66 11.54 6.29
C GLU A 107 11.54 11.97 7.46
N LEU A 108 11.99 13.23 7.51
CA LEU A 108 12.79 13.77 8.61
C LEU A 108 12.00 13.77 9.94
N GLN A 109 10.72 14.16 9.91
CA GLN A 109 9.84 14.11 11.07
C GLN A 109 9.63 12.69 11.59
N ASP A 110 9.46 11.71 10.70
CA ASP A 110 9.31 10.31 11.10
C ASP A 110 10.60 9.72 11.65
N GLN A 111 11.77 10.10 11.13
CA GLN A 111 13.06 9.72 11.72
C GLN A 111 13.17 10.20 13.17
N ALA A 112 12.76 11.46 13.45
CA ALA A 112 12.70 11.99 14.80
C ALA A 112 11.69 11.22 15.68
N ARG A 113 10.48 10.96 15.16
CA ARG A 113 9.44 10.18 15.85
C ARG A 113 9.92 8.78 16.23
N ARG A 114 10.58 8.07 15.31
CA ARG A 114 11.11 6.72 15.58
C ARG A 114 12.16 6.74 16.68
N LYS A 115 13.06 7.74 16.67
CA LYS A 115 14.07 7.89 17.73
C LYS A 115 13.42 8.13 19.10
N GLU A 116 12.38 8.95 19.17
CA GLU A 116 11.58 9.16 20.39
C GLU A 116 10.94 7.85 20.85
N ARG A 117 10.23 7.15 19.95
CA ARG A 117 9.56 5.88 20.24
C ARG A 117 10.52 4.79 20.69
N ASP A 118 11.65 4.65 20.01
CA ASP A 118 12.65 3.61 20.29
C ASP A 118 13.42 3.89 21.60
N SER A 119 13.34 5.12 22.11
CA SER A 119 13.87 5.48 23.44
C SER A 119 12.96 5.06 24.61
N VAL A 120 11.71 4.66 24.34
CA VAL A 120 10.75 4.24 25.37
C VAL A 120 11.17 2.87 25.93
N LYS A 121 11.52 2.84 27.23
CA LYS A 121 11.79 1.58 27.95
C LYS A 121 10.52 0.75 28.07
N ARG A 122 10.56 -0.49 27.59
CA ARG A 122 9.44 -1.45 27.69
C ARG A 122 9.63 -2.35 28.90
N GLU A 123 8.55 -2.61 29.64
CA GLU A 123 8.52 -3.80 30.49
C GLU A 123 8.55 -5.05 29.58
N LYS A 124 9.09 -6.17 30.06
CA LYS A 124 9.28 -7.36 29.22
C LYS A 124 7.96 -7.79 28.57
N GLY A 125 7.88 -7.67 27.24
CA GLY A 125 6.76 -8.15 26.44
C GLY A 125 5.49 -7.28 26.48
N THR A 126 5.56 -6.02 26.92
CA THR A 126 4.40 -5.11 26.91
C THR A 126 4.62 -3.86 26.05
N PHE A 127 3.51 -3.34 25.52
CA PHE A 127 3.45 -2.19 24.62
C PHE A 127 2.38 -1.22 25.15
N PRO A 128 2.78 -0.13 25.81
CA PRO A 128 1.83 0.87 26.29
C PRO A 128 1.26 1.64 25.09
N GLY A 129 -0.06 1.66 24.97
CA GLY A 129 -0.82 2.55 24.09
C GLY A 129 -1.58 3.61 24.88
N LYS A 130 -2.26 4.52 24.18
CA LYS A 130 -3.08 5.60 24.73
C LYS A 130 -4.26 5.05 25.54
N TYR A 131 -4.85 3.95 25.10
CA TYR A 131 -6.07 3.40 25.71
C TYR A 131 -5.89 2.07 26.45
N HIS A 132 -4.93 1.26 25.99
CA HIS A 132 -4.63 -0.08 26.53
C HIS A 132 -3.14 -0.33 26.51
N THR A 133 -2.67 -1.18 27.42
CA THR A 133 -1.33 -1.78 27.30
C THR A 133 -1.48 -3.18 26.71
N ALA A 134 -0.82 -3.45 25.59
CA ALA A 134 -0.82 -4.76 24.96
C ALA A 134 0.32 -5.63 25.52
N ARG A 135 0.01 -6.83 26.01
CA ARG A 135 0.96 -7.89 26.35
C ARG A 135 1.12 -8.82 25.16
N VAL A 136 2.36 -9.19 24.83
CA VAL A 136 2.70 -10.07 23.71
C VAL A 136 3.04 -11.47 24.18
N GLU A 137 2.48 -12.46 23.50
CA GLU A 137 2.72 -13.88 23.73
C GLU A 137 3.11 -14.53 22.39
N ASP A 138 4.19 -15.33 22.38
CA ASP A 138 4.55 -16.13 21.20
C ASP A 138 3.49 -17.24 21.02
N VAL A 139 2.92 -17.36 19.81
CA VAL A 139 1.99 -18.45 19.44
C VAL A 139 2.75 -19.49 18.63
N ILE A 140 3.38 -19.07 17.54
CA ILE A 140 4.25 -19.89 16.71
C ILE A 140 5.61 -19.20 16.63
N SER A 141 6.64 -19.81 17.20
CA SER A 141 7.97 -19.20 17.34
C SER A 141 9.07 -19.92 16.56
N THR A 142 8.79 -21.13 16.06
CA THR A 142 9.73 -21.98 15.33
C THR A 142 9.02 -22.73 14.21
N ASN A 143 9.79 -23.28 13.27
CA ASN A 143 9.32 -24.14 12.17
C ASN A 143 8.22 -23.50 11.31
N ILE A 144 8.27 -22.19 11.12
CA ILE A 144 7.41 -21.42 10.21
C ILE A 144 8.30 -20.52 9.35
N GLU A 145 7.98 -20.38 8.07
CA GLU A 145 8.80 -19.67 7.08
C GLU A 145 7.91 -18.71 6.27
N THR A 146 8.25 -17.43 6.37
CA THR A 146 7.58 -16.30 5.70
C THR A 146 6.05 -16.43 5.72
N PRO A 147 5.42 -16.45 6.92
CA PRO A 147 3.97 -16.48 7.01
C PRO A 147 3.36 -15.28 6.30
N TRP A 148 2.24 -15.48 5.61
CA TRP A 148 1.57 -14.42 4.84
C TRP A 148 0.20 -14.04 5.40
N ALA A 149 -0.69 -15.01 5.64
CA ALA A 149 -2.01 -14.78 6.21
C ALA A 149 -2.34 -15.78 7.31
N VAL A 150 -3.29 -15.35 8.15
CA VAL A 150 -3.85 -16.12 9.25
C VAL A 150 -5.36 -15.99 9.22
N ASP A 151 -6.08 -17.11 9.30
CA ASP A 151 -7.53 -17.09 9.51
C ASP A 151 -7.99 -18.26 10.38
N PHE A 152 -9.17 -18.17 10.96
CA PHE A 152 -9.66 -19.09 12.00
C PHE A 152 -10.78 -20.00 11.49
N LEU A 153 -10.69 -21.28 11.83
CA LEU A 153 -11.77 -22.23 11.73
C LEU A 153 -12.78 -22.02 12.88
N PRO A 154 -14.04 -22.47 12.74
CA PRO A 154 -15.07 -22.30 13.78
C PRO A 154 -14.74 -22.94 15.13
N ASP A 155 -13.84 -23.92 15.17
CA ASP A 155 -13.37 -24.56 16.40
C ASP A 155 -12.25 -23.78 17.11
N GLY A 156 -11.82 -22.65 16.55
CA GLY A 156 -10.72 -21.82 17.05
C GLY A 156 -9.33 -22.25 16.57
N SER A 157 -9.22 -23.33 15.79
CA SER A 157 -7.98 -23.69 15.11
C SER A 157 -7.64 -22.62 14.05
N MET A 158 -6.36 -22.47 13.74
CA MET A 158 -5.86 -21.40 12.90
C MET A 158 -5.21 -21.96 11.63
N LEU A 159 -5.64 -21.50 10.46
CA LEU A 159 -4.96 -21.74 9.19
C LEU A 159 -3.92 -20.66 8.97
N VAL A 160 -2.74 -21.09 8.51
CA VAL A 160 -1.62 -20.20 8.23
C VAL A 160 -1.08 -20.51 6.84
N THR A 161 -0.89 -19.48 6.03
CA THR A 161 -0.18 -19.60 4.75
C THR A 161 1.28 -19.23 4.90
N GLU A 162 2.14 -19.99 4.25
CA GLU A 162 3.54 -19.66 4.04
C GLU A 162 3.75 -19.36 2.56
N LYS A 163 4.47 -18.28 2.28
CA LYS A 163 4.67 -17.76 0.91
C LYS A 163 5.16 -18.80 -0.09
N ALA A 164 5.89 -19.82 0.39
CA ALA A 164 6.41 -20.91 -0.41
C ALA A 164 5.35 -21.83 -1.05
N GLY A 165 4.06 -21.66 -0.75
CA GLY A 165 3.01 -22.51 -1.31
C GLY A 165 2.33 -23.42 -0.30
N ARG A 166 2.54 -23.20 1.01
CA ARG A 166 2.12 -24.16 2.04
C ARG A 166 0.99 -23.56 2.87
N VAL A 167 -0.04 -24.37 3.11
CA VAL A 167 -1.06 -24.11 4.13
C VAL A 167 -0.77 -25.02 5.31
N ARG A 168 -0.83 -24.51 6.53
CA ARG A 168 -0.60 -25.28 7.76
C ARG A 168 -1.71 -25.00 8.76
N LEU A 169 -2.06 -26.03 9.53
CA LEU A 169 -3.04 -25.94 10.60
C LEU A 169 -2.31 -25.81 11.93
N TRP A 170 -2.62 -24.77 12.68
CA TRP A 170 -2.24 -24.62 14.08
C TRP A 170 -3.43 -24.98 14.96
N ASN A 171 -3.27 -26.02 15.77
CA ASN A 171 -4.26 -26.46 16.73
C ASN A 171 -3.58 -26.90 18.02
N SER A 172 -4.11 -26.46 19.16
CA SER A 172 -3.72 -26.96 20.49
C SER A 172 -2.20 -26.92 20.75
N GLY A 173 -1.54 -25.84 20.31
CA GLY A 173 -0.10 -25.63 20.53
C GLY A 173 0.82 -26.32 19.53
N THR A 174 0.28 -26.95 18.47
CA THR A 174 1.06 -27.69 17.46
C THR A 174 0.79 -27.16 16.05
N LEU A 175 1.85 -26.99 15.27
CA LEU A 175 1.78 -26.66 13.84
C LEU A 175 1.87 -27.96 13.03
N SER A 176 0.83 -28.28 12.25
CA SER A 176 0.77 -29.48 11.40
C SER A 176 1.85 -29.48 10.32
N GLU A 177 2.15 -30.62 9.71
CA GLU A 177 2.83 -30.62 8.40
C GLU A 177 2.02 -29.82 7.35
N PRO A 178 2.66 -29.33 6.27
CA PRO A 178 1.97 -28.69 5.15
C PRO A 178 0.84 -29.55 4.59
N LEU A 179 -0.30 -28.93 4.32
CA LEU A 179 -1.39 -29.59 3.61
C LEU A 179 -0.89 -30.09 2.25
N LYS A 180 -1.23 -31.34 1.93
CA LYS A 180 -0.97 -31.95 0.62
C LYS A 180 -1.85 -31.29 -0.44
N ASP A 181 -1.39 -31.35 -1.69
CA ASP A 181 -2.17 -30.99 -2.89
C ASP A 181 -2.67 -29.54 -2.93
N THR A 182 -2.01 -28.65 -2.20
CA THR A 182 -2.21 -27.20 -2.33
C THR A 182 -1.76 -26.71 -3.71
N PRO A 183 -2.37 -25.63 -4.25
CA PRO A 183 -2.04 -25.13 -5.59
C PRO A 183 -0.55 -24.80 -5.74
N PRO A 184 0.08 -25.13 -6.88
CA PRO A 184 1.41 -24.64 -7.16
C PRO A 184 1.39 -23.12 -7.33
N VAL A 185 2.43 -22.46 -6.82
CA VAL A 185 2.52 -20.99 -6.84
C VAL A 185 3.79 -20.51 -7.53
N ARG A 186 3.73 -19.32 -8.13
CA ARG A 186 4.91 -18.57 -8.55
C ARG A 186 5.52 -17.85 -7.35
N ASN A 187 6.37 -18.53 -6.60
CA ASN A 187 7.11 -17.93 -5.49
C ASN A 187 8.33 -17.13 -5.99
N ARG A 188 8.12 -15.88 -6.41
CA ARG A 188 9.17 -14.92 -6.81
C ARG A 188 8.81 -13.49 -6.41
N GLY A 189 9.80 -12.70 -6.01
CA GLY A 189 9.62 -11.31 -5.56
C GLY A 189 8.55 -11.21 -4.47
N GLN A 190 7.43 -10.55 -4.74
CA GLN A 190 6.29 -10.44 -3.83
C GLN A 190 5.28 -11.59 -3.95
N GLY A 191 5.37 -12.43 -4.98
CA GLY A 191 4.45 -13.53 -5.23
C GLY A 191 4.75 -14.78 -4.41
N GLY A 192 3.71 -15.58 -4.18
CA GLY A 192 3.72 -16.86 -3.50
C GLY A 192 2.28 -17.33 -3.24
N LEU A 193 2.09 -18.24 -2.28
CA LEU A 193 0.79 -18.40 -1.65
C LEU A 193 0.61 -17.25 -0.66
N MET A 194 -0.47 -16.50 -0.81
CA MET A 194 -0.70 -15.28 -0.06
C MET A 194 -1.84 -15.53 0.91
N ASP A 195 -3.07 -15.24 0.50
CA ASP A 195 -4.16 -15.21 1.45
C ASP A 195 -4.81 -16.58 1.67
N VAL A 196 -5.31 -16.79 2.88
CA VAL A 196 -6.27 -17.84 3.24
C VAL A 196 -7.48 -17.19 3.87
N ALA A 197 -8.66 -17.53 3.40
CA ALA A 197 -9.91 -17.03 3.98
C ALA A 197 -10.90 -18.19 4.17
N VAL A 198 -11.29 -18.44 5.41
CA VAL A 198 -12.29 -19.41 5.82
C VAL A 198 -13.67 -18.83 5.50
N HIS A 199 -14.50 -19.59 4.81
CA HIS A 199 -15.84 -19.12 4.48
C HIS A 199 -16.66 -18.86 5.77
N PRO A 200 -17.44 -17.76 5.86
CA PRO A 200 -18.25 -17.48 7.07
C PRO A 200 -19.17 -18.63 7.48
N ASP A 201 -19.69 -19.37 6.49
CA ASP A 201 -20.55 -20.55 6.70
C ASP A 201 -19.77 -21.90 6.66
N TYR A 202 -18.46 -21.90 6.98
CA TYR A 202 -17.57 -23.08 6.90
C TYR A 202 -18.13 -24.32 7.59
N ALA A 203 -18.75 -24.16 8.75
CA ALA A 203 -19.35 -25.27 9.50
C ALA A 203 -20.41 -26.05 8.68
N SER A 204 -21.03 -25.39 7.69
CA SER A 204 -22.04 -26.01 6.81
C SER A 204 -21.46 -26.49 5.48
N ASN A 205 -20.50 -25.76 4.90
CA ASN A 205 -20.08 -25.98 3.52
C ASN A 205 -18.62 -26.46 3.35
N GLY A 206 -17.78 -26.24 4.37
CA GLY A 206 -16.37 -26.63 4.41
C GLY A 206 -15.45 -25.82 3.49
N TRP A 207 -15.89 -24.69 2.95
CA TRP A 207 -15.11 -23.92 1.97
C TRP A 207 -14.03 -23.07 2.62
N VAL A 208 -12.81 -23.19 2.10
CA VAL A 208 -11.68 -22.29 2.34
C VAL A 208 -11.24 -21.71 1.00
N TYR A 209 -10.79 -20.47 0.99
CA TYR A 209 -10.34 -19.75 -0.20
C TYR A 209 -8.84 -19.51 -0.10
N LEU A 210 -8.14 -19.68 -1.22
CA LEU A 210 -6.73 -19.38 -1.35
C LEU A 210 -6.55 -18.38 -2.49
N ALA A 211 -5.78 -17.32 -2.22
CA ALA A 211 -5.36 -16.37 -3.23
C ALA A 211 -3.83 -16.37 -3.35
N PHE A 212 -3.33 -16.49 -4.58
CA PHE A 212 -1.92 -16.74 -4.84
C PHE A 212 -1.46 -16.18 -6.18
N SER A 213 -0.14 -16.12 -6.37
CA SER A 213 0.46 -15.86 -7.67
C SER A 213 0.46 -17.13 -8.50
N ASP A 214 -0.45 -17.21 -9.46
CA ASP A 214 -0.50 -18.32 -10.41
C ASP A 214 0.71 -18.32 -11.35
N LEU A 215 1.10 -19.51 -11.83
CA LEU A 215 2.20 -19.68 -12.77
C LEU A 215 1.66 -20.11 -14.12
N TYR A 216 1.80 -19.24 -15.11
CA TYR A 216 1.62 -19.59 -16.51
C TYR A 216 2.98 -19.71 -17.21
N ARG A 217 3.20 -20.78 -17.97
CA ARG A 217 4.41 -20.98 -18.76
C ARG A 217 4.12 -20.69 -20.22
N ASP A 218 4.80 -19.69 -20.77
CA ASP A 218 4.84 -19.40 -22.19
C ASP A 218 6.25 -19.68 -22.71
N GLY A 219 6.45 -20.89 -23.24
CA GLY A 219 7.78 -21.44 -23.53
C GLY A 219 8.65 -21.52 -22.28
N SER A 220 9.83 -20.90 -22.32
CA SER A 220 10.76 -20.83 -21.17
C SER A 220 10.40 -19.73 -20.17
N ARG A 221 9.49 -18.81 -20.52
CA ARG A 221 9.10 -17.68 -19.66
C ARG A 221 8.04 -18.13 -18.66
N GLY A 222 8.37 -18.02 -17.38
CA GLY A 222 7.36 -18.06 -16.32
C GLY A 222 6.71 -16.69 -16.17
N LEU A 223 5.40 -16.61 -16.34
CA LEU A 223 4.59 -15.42 -16.13
C LEU A 223 3.67 -15.62 -14.91
N GLY A 224 3.29 -14.53 -14.26
CA GLY A 224 2.46 -14.56 -13.06
C GLY A 224 1.28 -13.59 -13.11
N MET A 225 0.20 -13.99 -12.45
CA MET A 225 -0.97 -13.18 -12.16
C MET A 225 -1.65 -13.70 -10.89
N THR A 226 -2.44 -12.85 -10.23
CA THR A 226 -3.26 -13.26 -9.09
C THR A 226 -4.37 -14.21 -9.52
N LYS A 227 -4.55 -15.31 -8.79
CA LYS A 227 -5.63 -16.28 -8.94
C LYS A 227 -6.28 -16.55 -7.59
N VAL A 228 -7.60 -16.75 -7.60
CA VAL A 228 -8.39 -17.10 -6.41
C VAL A 228 -9.10 -18.42 -6.66
N VAL A 229 -8.96 -19.34 -5.73
CA VAL A 229 -9.64 -20.64 -5.74
C VAL A 229 -10.31 -20.87 -4.39
N ARG A 230 -11.29 -21.77 -4.34
CA ARG A 230 -11.79 -22.36 -3.11
C ARG A 230 -11.62 -23.87 -3.12
N GLY A 231 -11.61 -24.48 -1.96
CA GLY A 231 -11.47 -25.93 -1.78
C GLY A 231 -11.83 -26.31 -0.35
N LYS A 232 -11.66 -27.58 -0.02
CA LYS A 232 -11.92 -28.13 1.31
C LYS A 232 -10.64 -28.75 1.86
N ILE A 233 -10.59 -28.86 3.19
CA ILE A 233 -9.50 -29.53 3.88
C ILE A 233 -10.03 -30.85 4.43
N LYS A 234 -9.43 -31.96 3.99
CA LYS A 234 -9.80 -33.31 4.42
C LYS A 234 -8.56 -34.16 4.60
N ASP A 235 -8.41 -34.82 5.75
CA ASP A 235 -7.32 -35.74 6.05
C ASP A 235 -5.91 -35.17 5.78
N GLY A 236 -5.73 -33.86 6.04
CA GLY A 236 -4.46 -33.16 5.82
C GLY A 236 -4.16 -32.82 4.35
N ALA A 237 -5.16 -32.85 3.47
CA ALA A 237 -5.04 -32.50 2.06
C ALA A 237 -6.06 -31.43 1.64
N TRP A 238 -5.68 -30.67 0.61
CA TRP A 238 -6.57 -29.74 -0.10
C TRP A 238 -7.32 -30.48 -1.21
N VAL A 239 -8.65 -30.46 -1.17
CA VAL A 239 -9.52 -31.23 -2.08
C VAL A 239 -10.67 -30.39 -2.61
N ASP A 240 -11.42 -30.92 -3.58
CA ASP A 240 -12.64 -30.31 -4.14
C ASP A 240 -12.44 -28.88 -4.67
N GLN A 241 -11.28 -28.61 -5.27
CA GLN A 241 -10.93 -27.26 -5.71
C GLN A 241 -11.85 -26.73 -6.83
N GLN A 242 -12.26 -25.47 -6.69
CA GLN A 242 -12.98 -24.69 -7.68
C GLN A 242 -12.30 -23.34 -7.91
N THR A 243 -12.25 -22.90 -9.17
CA THR A 243 -11.69 -21.57 -9.50
C THR A 243 -12.76 -20.50 -9.28
N ILE A 244 -12.42 -19.46 -8.52
CA ILE A 244 -13.27 -18.28 -8.27
C ILE A 244 -12.91 -17.18 -9.26
N PHE A 245 -11.62 -16.94 -9.44
CA PHE A 245 -11.13 -15.95 -10.39
C PHE A 245 -9.83 -16.40 -11.04
N GLU A 246 -9.77 -16.24 -12.36
CA GLU A 246 -8.57 -16.40 -13.17
C GLU A 246 -8.54 -15.34 -14.28
N ALA A 247 -7.41 -14.68 -14.45
CA ALA A 247 -7.24 -13.69 -15.51
C ALA A 247 -7.02 -14.35 -16.89
N LYS A 248 -7.36 -13.64 -17.96
CA LYS A 248 -6.93 -13.97 -19.33
C LYS A 248 -5.40 -14.12 -19.38
N LYS A 249 -4.90 -15.13 -20.10
CA LYS A 249 -3.47 -15.46 -20.16
C LYS A 249 -2.60 -14.34 -20.73
N GLU A 250 -3.13 -13.52 -21.64
CA GLU A 250 -2.47 -12.33 -22.19
C GLU A 250 -2.13 -11.24 -21.15
N HIS A 251 -2.78 -11.27 -19.98
CA HIS A 251 -2.50 -10.33 -18.90
C HIS A 251 -1.42 -10.83 -17.93
N TYR A 252 -1.02 -12.11 -17.99
CA TYR A 252 0.08 -12.61 -17.18
C TYR A 252 1.39 -11.94 -17.61
N SER A 253 2.24 -11.59 -16.65
CA SER A 253 3.48 -10.85 -16.93
C SER A 253 4.67 -11.44 -16.17
N SER A 254 5.88 -11.09 -16.57
CA SER A 254 7.11 -11.48 -15.87
C SER A 254 7.40 -10.66 -14.62
N SER A 255 6.58 -9.64 -14.33
CA SER A 255 6.70 -8.84 -13.12
C SER A 255 6.54 -9.72 -11.89
N ASP A 256 7.33 -9.44 -10.85
CA ASP A 256 7.24 -10.11 -9.55
C ASP A 256 6.69 -9.16 -8.47
N LEU A 257 6.08 -8.04 -8.87
CA LEU A 257 5.58 -6.98 -7.99
C LEU A 257 4.05 -6.89 -8.00
N HIS A 258 3.48 -6.47 -6.87
CA HIS A 258 2.11 -5.97 -6.71
C HIS A 258 1.02 -7.00 -7.05
N PHE A 259 0.98 -8.13 -6.34
CA PHE A 259 -0.05 -9.16 -6.51
C PHE A 259 -1.37 -8.86 -5.75
N GLY A 260 -1.31 -8.08 -4.69
CA GLY A 260 -2.43 -7.96 -3.73
C GLY A 260 -2.80 -9.27 -3.05
N CYS A 261 -4.02 -9.77 -3.30
CA CYS A 261 -4.58 -11.08 -2.92
C CYS A 261 -5.48 -11.17 -1.68
N ARG A 262 -5.61 -10.16 -0.84
CA ARG A 262 -6.50 -10.24 0.33
C ARG A 262 -7.95 -10.52 -0.08
N VAL A 263 -8.60 -11.51 0.52
CA VAL A 263 -9.96 -11.99 0.28
C VAL A 263 -10.83 -11.70 1.49
N VAL A 264 -12.03 -11.15 1.28
CA VAL A 264 -13.03 -10.93 2.34
C VAL A 264 -14.45 -11.23 1.86
N PHE A 265 -15.33 -11.55 2.80
CA PHE A 265 -16.73 -11.90 2.52
C PHE A 265 -17.70 -10.89 3.12
N SER A 266 -18.77 -10.59 2.38
CA SER A 266 -19.87 -9.79 2.94
C SER A 266 -20.77 -10.60 3.87
N ALA A 267 -21.61 -9.89 4.63
CA ALA A 267 -22.85 -10.47 5.15
C ALA A 267 -23.72 -11.02 3.99
N PRO A 268 -24.64 -11.96 4.25
CA PRO A 268 -25.57 -12.41 3.23
C PRO A 268 -26.44 -11.26 2.77
N VAL A 269 -26.79 -11.25 1.49
CA VAL A 269 -27.80 -10.35 0.95
C VAL A 269 -29.12 -10.61 1.70
N ALA A 270 -29.68 -9.57 2.31
CA ALA A 270 -30.84 -9.70 3.19
C ALA A 270 -32.15 -9.97 2.41
N ASP A 271 -32.30 -9.34 1.25
CA ASP A 271 -33.55 -9.28 0.48
C ASP A 271 -33.33 -9.38 -1.04
N GLY A 272 -34.41 -9.68 -1.77
CA GLY A 272 -34.40 -9.75 -3.24
C GLY A 272 -34.05 -11.15 -3.79
N PRO A 273 -33.82 -11.25 -5.11
CA PRO A 273 -33.63 -12.54 -5.80
C PRO A 273 -32.33 -13.26 -5.40
N ASP A 274 -31.33 -12.52 -4.92
CA ASP A 274 -30.03 -13.04 -4.47
C ASP A 274 -29.98 -13.25 -2.94
N LYS A 275 -31.13 -13.24 -2.25
CA LYS A 275 -31.21 -13.41 -0.80
C LYS A 275 -30.43 -14.64 -0.33
N GLY A 276 -29.62 -14.46 0.70
CA GLY A 276 -28.79 -15.51 1.29
C GLY A 276 -27.44 -15.73 0.60
N LYS A 277 -27.22 -15.18 -0.60
CA LYS A 277 -25.89 -15.20 -1.25
C LYS A 277 -24.96 -14.18 -0.59
N ARG A 278 -23.65 -14.42 -0.65
CA ARG A 278 -22.63 -13.46 -0.18
C ARG A 278 -21.72 -13.05 -1.32
N TYR A 279 -21.20 -11.84 -1.23
CA TYR A 279 -20.12 -11.40 -2.09
C TYR A 279 -18.77 -11.84 -1.53
N VAL A 280 -17.85 -12.18 -2.43
CA VAL A 280 -16.42 -12.28 -2.15
C VAL A 280 -15.71 -11.12 -2.84
N TYR A 281 -14.81 -10.45 -2.12
CA TYR A 281 -13.98 -9.35 -2.62
C TYR A 281 -12.52 -9.72 -2.54
N TRP A 282 -11.71 -9.24 -3.50
CA TRP A 282 -10.25 -9.32 -3.39
C TRP A 282 -9.53 -8.19 -4.13
N GLY A 283 -8.31 -7.89 -3.70
CA GLY A 283 -7.45 -6.89 -4.34
C GLY A 283 -6.46 -7.50 -5.34
N ILE A 284 -6.21 -6.82 -6.46
CA ILE A 284 -5.09 -7.11 -7.39
C ILE A 284 -4.30 -5.82 -7.59
N GLY A 285 -2.99 -5.85 -7.31
CA GLY A 285 -2.10 -4.73 -7.58
C GLY A 285 -1.80 -4.55 -9.08
N GLU A 286 -1.23 -3.42 -9.46
CA GLU A 286 -1.13 -3.05 -10.89
C GLU A 286 -0.04 -3.78 -11.69
N ARG A 287 0.78 -4.58 -10.99
CA ARG A 287 1.89 -5.40 -11.54
C ARG A 287 3.14 -4.63 -11.98
N GLY A 288 3.35 -3.40 -11.52
CA GLY A 288 4.51 -2.57 -11.82
C GLY A 288 4.38 -1.72 -13.11
N THR A 289 3.20 -1.69 -13.72
CA THR A 289 2.79 -0.78 -14.79
C THR A 289 1.58 0.07 -14.35
N GLY A 290 1.86 1.23 -13.75
CA GLY A 290 0.84 2.13 -13.18
C GLY A 290 -0.40 2.37 -14.06
N PRO A 291 -0.27 2.71 -15.36
CA PRO A 291 -1.42 2.95 -16.24
C PRO A 291 -2.44 1.81 -16.29
N HIS A 292 -2.06 0.57 -16.02
CA HIS A 292 -3.02 -0.56 -15.98
C HIS A 292 -4.07 -0.39 -14.88
N ALA A 293 -3.80 0.37 -13.81
CA ALA A 293 -4.77 0.65 -12.75
C ALA A 293 -5.98 1.47 -13.27
N GLN A 294 -5.80 2.27 -14.33
CA GLN A 294 -6.87 3.04 -14.97
C GLN A 294 -7.57 2.27 -16.12
N ASP A 295 -6.95 1.22 -16.63
CA ASP A 295 -7.50 0.39 -17.71
C ASP A 295 -8.51 -0.65 -17.17
N LEU A 296 -9.78 -0.53 -17.54
CA LEU A 296 -10.86 -1.43 -17.12
C LEU A 296 -10.89 -2.76 -17.90
N THR A 297 -10.15 -2.87 -19.00
CA THR A 297 -9.98 -4.13 -19.76
C THR A 297 -8.92 -5.05 -19.14
N ARG A 298 -8.30 -4.60 -18.03
CA ARG A 298 -7.28 -5.33 -17.27
C ARG A 298 -7.72 -5.56 -15.81
N PRO A 299 -7.25 -6.66 -15.19
CA PRO A 299 -7.53 -6.94 -13.78
C PRO A 299 -6.63 -6.17 -12.81
N ASN A 300 -5.60 -5.50 -13.33
CA ASN A 300 -4.53 -4.87 -12.58
C ASN A 300 -4.99 -3.60 -11.84
N GLY A 301 -4.62 -3.45 -10.56
CA GLY A 301 -4.84 -2.21 -9.79
C GLY A 301 -6.30 -1.94 -9.43
N LYS A 302 -6.99 -2.99 -8.95
CA LYS A 302 -8.44 -3.04 -8.74
C LYS A 302 -8.77 -3.74 -7.42
N VAL A 303 -9.94 -3.40 -6.85
CA VAL A 303 -10.69 -4.35 -6.01
C VAL A 303 -11.76 -5.00 -6.89
N HIS A 304 -11.87 -6.31 -6.78
CA HIS A 304 -12.83 -7.13 -7.51
C HIS A 304 -13.94 -7.65 -6.59
N ARG A 305 -15.09 -7.99 -7.18
CA ARG A 305 -16.26 -8.57 -6.51
C ARG A 305 -16.93 -9.64 -7.37
N LEU A 306 -17.19 -10.80 -6.78
CA LEU A 306 -18.04 -11.86 -7.33
C LEU A 306 -19.01 -12.36 -6.25
N TRP A 307 -19.96 -13.22 -6.62
CA TRP A 307 -20.58 -14.11 -5.64
C TRP A 307 -19.52 -15.07 -5.09
N ASP A 308 -19.69 -15.55 -3.86
CA ASP A 308 -18.76 -16.49 -3.21
C ASP A 308 -18.56 -17.80 -4.02
N ASP A 309 -19.52 -18.21 -4.85
CA ASP A 309 -19.37 -19.32 -5.81
C ASP A 309 -18.60 -18.99 -7.10
N GLY A 310 -18.13 -17.76 -7.26
CA GLY A 310 -17.44 -17.27 -8.46
C GLY A 310 -18.37 -16.80 -9.57
N SER A 311 -19.69 -16.90 -9.42
CA SER A 311 -20.64 -16.35 -10.39
C SER A 311 -20.66 -14.82 -10.34
N LEU A 312 -21.04 -14.19 -11.46
CA LEU A 312 -21.01 -12.74 -11.61
C LEU A 312 -22.26 -12.07 -11.03
N PRO A 313 -22.13 -11.06 -10.14
CA PRO A 313 -23.24 -10.20 -9.76
C PRO A 313 -23.72 -9.32 -10.91
N ALA A 314 -25.03 -9.31 -11.13
CA ALA A 314 -25.66 -8.51 -12.19
C ALA A 314 -25.58 -6.99 -11.94
N ASP A 315 -25.22 -6.56 -10.74
CA ASP A 315 -25.10 -5.16 -10.37
C ASP A 315 -23.65 -4.66 -10.36
N ASN A 316 -22.65 -5.44 -10.78
CA ASN A 316 -21.26 -4.95 -10.84
C ASN A 316 -21.14 -3.68 -11.72
N PRO A 317 -20.32 -2.68 -11.32
CA PRO A 317 -20.38 -1.33 -11.89
C PRO A 317 -19.93 -1.21 -13.35
N PHE A 318 -19.15 -2.16 -13.86
CA PHE A 318 -18.49 -2.06 -15.17
C PHE A 318 -18.88 -3.16 -16.17
N ILE A 319 -20.02 -3.82 -15.94
CA ILE A 319 -20.44 -5.00 -16.72
C ILE A 319 -20.99 -4.69 -18.12
N SER A 320 -21.41 -3.44 -18.37
CA SER A 320 -22.11 -3.05 -19.60
C SER A 320 -21.22 -3.08 -20.84
N ASN A 321 -19.91 -2.86 -20.66
CA ASN A 321 -18.93 -2.95 -21.74
C ASN A 321 -18.27 -4.34 -21.72
N GLU A 322 -18.39 -5.08 -22.82
CA GLU A 322 -17.88 -6.44 -22.95
C GLU A 322 -16.35 -6.55 -22.84
N ALA A 323 -15.62 -5.49 -23.18
CA ALA A 323 -14.16 -5.48 -23.09
C ALA A 323 -13.66 -5.43 -21.63
N ASN A 324 -14.48 -4.93 -20.71
CA ASN A 324 -14.10 -4.76 -19.32
C ASN A 324 -14.02 -6.11 -18.59
N TYR A 325 -13.15 -6.17 -17.57
CA TYR A 325 -13.25 -7.23 -16.57
C TYR A 325 -14.52 -7.04 -15.74
N LYS A 326 -15.49 -7.93 -15.94
CA LYS A 326 -16.80 -7.85 -15.29
C LYS A 326 -16.75 -7.96 -13.76
N SER A 327 -15.69 -8.54 -13.20
CA SER A 327 -15.48 -8.64 -11.75
C SER A 327 -15.00 -7.34 -11.10
N ILE A 328 -14.62 -6.30 -11.85
CA ILE A 328 -14.11 -5.06 -11.26
C ILE A 328 -15.21 -4.40 -10.41
N TYR A 329 -14.87 -4.08 -9.15
CA TYR A 329 -15.70 -3.30 -8.23
C TYR A 329 -15.20 -1.86 -8.12
N THR A 330 -13.88 -1.66 -8.01
CA THR A 330 -13.22 -0.34 -8.02
C THR A 330 -11.92 -0.39 -8.82
N TYR A 331 -11.37 0.78 -9.15
CA TYR A 331 -10.12 0.88 -9.91
C TYR A 331 -9.24 2.03 -9.44
N GLY A 332 -8.02 2.13 -9.98
CA GLY A 332 -7.07 3.18 -9.62
C GLY A 332 -6.33 2.91 -8.31
N ASN A 333 -6.18 1.64 -7.92
CA ASN A 333 -5.32 1.24 -6.80
C ASN A 333 -3.93 0.84 -7.32
N ARG A 334 -2.88 1.06 -6.53
CA ARG A 334 -1.51 0.62 -6.85
C ARG A 334 -1.27 -0.81 -6.42
N ASN A 335 -1.29 -1.07 -5.11
CA ASN A 335 -1.02 -2.41 -4.59
C ASN A 335 -1.76 -2.63 -3.28
N PRO A 336 -3.06 -2.99 -3.34
CA PRO A 336 -3.83 -3.36 -2.17
C PRO A 336 -3.18 -4.50 -1.40
N GLN A 337 -3.08 -4.41 -0.09
CA GLN A 337 -2.47 -5.44 0.76
C GLN A 337 -3.43 -5.94 1.84
N GLY A 338 -4.10 -5.02 2.52
CA GLY A 338 -5.14 -5.31 3.50
C GLY A 338 -6.52 -4.94 2.94
N LEU A 339 -7.52 -5.68 3.34
CA LEU A 339 -8.92 -5.51 2.97
C LEU A 339 -9.73 -6.11 4.12
N VAL A 340 -10.73 -5.39 4.61
CA VAL A 340 -11.62 -5.84 5.68
C VAL A 340 -13.02 -5.25 5.48
N ILE A 341 -14.05 -5.99 5.87
CA ILE A 341 -15.43 -5.49 5.95
C ILE A 341 -15.76 -5.26 7.42
N ALA A 342 -16.05 -4.02 7.80
CA ALA A 342 -16.51 -3.67 9.14
C ALA A 342 -17.95 -4.16 9.38
N ASP A 343 -18.38 -4.16 10.63
CA ASP A 343 -19.69 -4.71 11.04
C ASP A 343 -20.88 -3.96 10.39
N ASP A 344 -20.68 -2.69 10.00
CA ASP A 344 -21.67 -1.87 9.29
C ASP A 344 -21.66 -2.10 7.76
N GLY A 345 -20.81 -2.98 7.26
CA GLY A 345 -20.64 -3.27 5.83
C GLY A 345 -19.63 -2.38 5.11
N THR A 346 -19.01 -1.41 5.79
CA THR A 346 -17.96 -0.57 5.20
C THR A 346 -16.74 -1.41 4.85
N ILE A 347 -16.28 -1.31 3.61
CA ILE A 347 -15.08 -2.00 3.15
C ILE A 347 -13.88 -1.05 3.28
N TYR A 348 -12.92 -1.42 4.12
CA TYR A 348 -11.66 -0.69 4.27
C TYR A 348 -10.53 -1.45 3.58
N GLU A 349 -9.58 -0.70 3.05
CA GLU A 349 -8.44 -1.22 2.30
C GLU A 349 -7.18 -0.44 2.67
N THR A 350 -6.04 -1.14 2.67
CA THR A 350 -4.71 -0.55 2.80
C THR A 350 -3.85 -0.90 1.60
N GLU A 351 -3.21 0.10 0.99
CA GLU A 351 -2.28 -0.11 -0.12
C GLU A 351 -0.90 0.52 0.09
N HIS A 352 0.08 -0.04 -0.63
CA HIS A 352 1.42 0.54 -0.72
C HIS A 352 1.47 1.68 -1.73
N GLY A 353 1.93 2.84 -1.28
CA GLY A 353 2.47 3.86 -2.15
C GLY A 353 3.88 3.49 -2.67
N PRO A 354 4.47 4.30 -3.55
CA PRO A 354 5.89 4.30 -3.86
C PRO A 354 6.78 4.63 -2.64
N ARG A 355 7.57 5.72 -2.68
CA ARG A 355 8.31 6.22 -1.52
C ARG A 355 7.42 7.22 -0.78
N GLY A 356 6.80 6.76 0.31
CA GLY A 356 5.74 7.51 0.99
C GLY A 356 4.35 7.17 0.46
N GLY A 357 3.31 7.67 1.11
CA GLY A 357 1.94 7.67 0.60
C GLY A 357 1.28 6.30 0.58
N ASP A 358 1.51 5.48 1.61
CA ASP A 358 0.60 4.35 1.85
C ASP A 358 -0.76 4.89 2.29
N GLU A 359 -1.84 4.19 1.97
CA GLU A 359 -3.19 4.72 2.12
C GLU A 359 -4.08 3.80 2.96
N VAL A 360 -5.09 4.40 3.59
CA VAL A 360 -6.32 3.73 4.04
C VAL A 360 -7.47 4.27 3.21
N ASN A 361 -8.16 3.39 2.51
CA ASN A 361 -9.28 3.72 1.63
C ASN A 361 -10.60 3.15 2.17
N ILE A 362 -11.70 3.87 1.90
CA ILE A 362 -13.05 3.30 1.99
C ILE A 362 -13.48 2.90 0.59
N ILE A 363 -13.59 1.59 0.34
CA ILE A 363 -13.86 1.00 -0.97
C ILE A 363 -15.34 1.14 -1.32
N THR A 364 -15.61 1.97 -2.33
CA THR A 364 -16.97 2.34 -2.76
C THR A 364 -17.19 1.94 -4.22
N LYS A 365 -18.29 1.23 -4.49
CA LYS A 365 -18.67 0.71 -5.81
C LYS A 365 -18.43 1.72 -6.94
N GLY A 366 -17.66 1.33 -7.95
CA GLY A 366 -17.40 2.11 -9.17
C GLY A 366 -16.38 3.25 -9.01
N SER A 367 -15.81 3.44 -7.82
CA SER A 367 -14.89 4.56 -7.56
C SER A 367 -13.50 4.37 -8.18
N ASN A 368 -12.87 5.50 -8.49
CA ASN A 368 -11.48 5.61 -8.94
C ASN A 368 -10.60 6.12 -7.80
N TYR A 369 -9.61 5.35 -7.37
CA TYR A 369 -8.64 5.73 -6.32
C TYR A 369 -7.41 6.47 -6.87
N GLY A 370 -7.41 6.75 -8.17
CA GLY A 370 -6.55 7.77 -8.76
C GLY A 370 -5.15 7.33 -9.15
N TRP A 371 -4.61 6.20 -8.69
CA TRP A 371 -3.29 5.75 -9.14
C TRP A 371 -3.26 5.45 -10.65
N PRO A 372 -2.23 5.90 -11.41
CA PRO A 372 -1.08 6.72 -11.00
C PRO A 372 -1.26 8.22 -11.31
N LYS A 373 -2.49 8.68 -11.60
CA LYS A 373 -2.78 10.09 -11.90
C LYS A 373 -2.48 11.00 -10.71
N VAL A 374 -2.77 10.55 -9.50
CA VAL A 374 -2.40 11.23 -8.25
C VAL A 374 -1.67 10.28 -7.32
N SER A 375 -0.84 10.84 -6.45
CA SER A 375 -0.12 10.10 -5.40
C SER A 375 0.46 11.06 -4.37
N PHE A 376 0.44 10.66 -3.10
CA PHE A 376 1.13 11.37 -2.02
C PHE A 376 2.64 11.13 -1.98
N SER A 377 3.15 10.31 -2.89
CA SER A 377 4.51 9.79 -2.85
C SER A 377 5.46 10.53 -3.79
N ILE A 378 6.76 10.25 -3.64
CA ILE A 378 7.77 10.49 -4.66
C ILE A 378 8.30 9.17 -5.24
N ASN A 379 9.14 9.24 -6.27
CA ASN A 379 9.83 8.07 -6.78
C ASN A 379 10.89 7.57 -5.78
N TYR A 380 11.16 6.26 -5.79
CA TYR A 380 12.25 5.69 -5.00
C TYR A 380 13.62 6.28 -5.35
N SER A 381 13.78 6.82 -6.56
CA SER A 381 14.99 7.54 -7.01
C SER A 381 15.14 8.94 -6.41
N ASP A 382 14.33 9.30 -5.41
CA ASP A 382 14.26 10.63 -4.78
C ASP A 382 13.66 11.72 -5.70
N MET A 383 13.26 11.38 -6.91
CA MET A 383 12.68 12.33 -7.86
C MET A 383 11.19 12.54 -7.60
N PRO A 384 10.64 13.74 -7.88
CA PRO A 384 9.21 13.98 -7.87
C PRO A 384 8.44 12.99 -8.74
N LEU A 385 7.17 12.73 -8.41
CA LEU A 385 6.31 11.78 -9.13
C LEU A 385 5.12 12.50 -9.80
N VAL A 386 4.03 12.71 -9.07
CA VAL A 386 2.82 13.41 -9.50
C VAL A 386 2.27 14.21 -8.32
N MET A 387 1.30 15.08 -8.57
CA MET A 387 0.65 15.82 -7.48
C MET A 387 -0.32 14.92 -6.69
N PRO A 388 -0.47 15.13 -5.38
CA PRO A 388 -1.42 14.39 -4.55
C PRO A 388 -2.87 14.85 -4.74
N TRP A 389 -3.10 16.00 -5.36
CA TRP A 389 -4.44 16.56 -5.52
C TRP A 389 -4.94 16.34 -6.95
N PRO A 390 -6.17 15.81 -7.12
CA PRO A 390 -6.73 15.57 -8.43
C PRO A 390 -7.08 16.88 -9.14
N ALA A 391 -7.06 16.85 -10.47
CA ALA A 391 -7.72 17.89 -11.25
C ALA A 391 -9.23 17.85 -10.96
N LYS A 392 -9.91 18.99 -11.11
CA LYS A 392 -11.34 19.11 -10.76
C LYS A 392 -12.23 18.13 -11.53
N GLU A 393 -11.75 17.69 -12.70
CA GLU A 393 -12.46 16.84 -13.65
C GLU A 393 -12.24 15.34 -13.42
N ASP A 394 -11.26 14.93 -12.60
CA ASP A 394 -10.76 13.55 -12.58
C ASP A 394 -11.65 12.53 -11.83
N ASN A 395 -12.68 12.98 -11.11
CA ASN A 395 -13.59 12.14 -10.28
C ASN A 395 -12.84 11.07 -9.46
N ILE A 396 -11.78 11.50 -8.76
CA ILE A 396 -10.93 10.65 -7.92
C ILE A 396 -11.42 10.69 -6.48
N THR A 397 -11.58 9.51 -5.89
CA THR A 397 -11.84 9.31 -4.47
C THR A 397 -10.51 9.31 -3.72
N MET A 398 -10.36 10.25 -2.78
CA MET A 398 -9.15 10.35 -1.95
C MET A 398 -9.22 9.39 -0.74
N PRO A 399 -8.07 8.92 -0.22
CA PRO A 399 -8.03 8.08 0.97
C PRO A 399 -8.53 8.83 2.21
N VAL A 400 -9.04 8.08 3.19
CA VAL A 400 -9.42 8.65 4.49
C VAL A 400 -8.21 8.97 5.35
N TYR A 401 -7.10 8.26 5.14
CA TYR A 401 -5.85 8.45 5.86
C TYR A 401 -4.65 8.02 5.01
N ARG A 402 -3.48 8.60 5.27
CA ARG A 402 -2.22 8.19 4.63
C ARG A 402 -1.06 8.14 5.61
N TRP A 403 -0.13 7.24 5.36
CA TRP A 403 1.19 7.25 5.99
C TRP A 403 2.22 7.89 5.07
N LEU A 404 2.79 9.00 5.53
CA LEU A 404 3.88 9.72 4.89
C LEU A 404 4.95 9.99 5.95
N PRO A 405 6.06 9.23 5.97
CA PRO A 405 6.46 8.19 5.03
C PRO A 405 5.66 6.87 5.18
N SER A 406 5.77 6.02 4.17
CA SER A 406 5.15 4.69 4.12
C SER A 406 5.62 3.80 5.26
N ILE A 407 4.68 3.06 5.85
CA ILE A 407 4.98 1.96 6.79
C ILE A 407 5.09 0.62 6.05
N ALA A 408 4.91 0.61 4.73
CA ALA A 408 4.57 -0.53 3.90
C ALA A 408 3.34 -1.26 4.48
N ALA A 409 2.22 -0.53 4.52
CA ALA A 409 0.94 -0.97 5.08
C ALA A 409 0.50 -2.32 4.51
N CYS A 410 0.08 -3.25 5.36
CA CYS A 410 -0.27 -4.60 4.94
C CYS A 410 -1.58 -5.06 5.56
N GLY A 411 -1.63 -6.24 6.20
CA GLY A 411 -2.83 -6.77 6.84
C GLY A 411 -3.64 -5.73 7.59
N LEU A 412 -4.95 -5.87 7.49
CA LEU A 412 -5.93 -4.92 7.99
C LEU A 412 -7.08 -5.72 8.58
N ASP A 413 -7.45 -5.41 9.81
CA ASP A 413 -8.67 -5.96 10.42
C ASP A 413 -9.34 -4.92 11.33
N VAL A 414 -10.57 -5.19 11.72
CA VAL A 414 -11.39 -4.36 12.61
C VAL A 414 -11.41 -5.01 13.98
N VAL A 415 -11.17 -4.23 15.04
CA VAL A 415 -11.25 -4.74 16.42
C VAL A 415 -12.67 -5.16 16.76
N ARG A 416 -12.83 -6.46 17.01
CA ARG A 416 -14.04 -7.11 17.48
C ARG A 416 -13.81 -7.78 18.84
N GLY A 417 -14.89 -8.06 19.56
CA GLY A 417 -14.83 -8.69 20.89
C GLY A 417 -14.57 -7.70 22.04
N SER A 418 -14.25 -8.25 23.21
CA SER A 418 -14.17 -7.51 24.48
C SER A 418 -12.75 -7.35 25.03
N GLU A 419 -11.72 -7.94 24.41
CA GLU A 419 -10.33 -7.86 24.88
C GLU A 419 -9.82 -6.40 24.90
N PHE A 420 -10.14 -5.64 23.84
CA PHE A 420 -9.75 -4.23 23.70
C PHE A 420 -10.98 -3.33 23.55
N PRO A 421 -11.77 -3.09 24.62
CA PRO A 421 -13.09 -2.48 24.51
C PRO A 421 -13.06 -1.04 23.95
N LYS A 422 -12.05 -0.26 24.33
CA LYS A 422 -11.84 1.11 23.80
C LYS A 422 -11.34 1.17 22.36
N TRP A 423 -10.98 0.05 21.75
CA TRP A 423 -10.58 -0.03 20.35
C TRP A 423 -11.68 -0.60 19.45
N LYS A 424 -12.83 -1.03 20.02
CA LYS A 424 -13.91 -1.68 19.26
C LYS A 424 -14.34 -0.82 18.06
N GLY A 425 -14.34 -1.43 16.87
CA GLY A 425 -14.66 -0.76 15.61
C GLY A 425 -13.50 -0.01 14.95
N ASP A 426 -12.36 0.16 15.65
CA ASP A 426 -11.16 0.73 15.05
C ASP A 426 -10.46 -0.29 14.14
N LEU A 427 -9.68 0.23 13.20
CA LEU A 427 -8.86 -0.56 12.30
C LEU A 427 -7.50 -0.86 12.95
N LEU A 428 -6.96 -2.05 12.68
CA LEU A 428 -5.58 -2.43 12.95
C LEU A 428 -4.87 -2.65 11.62
N ALA A 429 -3.84 -1.85 11.34
CA ALA A 429 -3.04 -1.95 10.14
C ALA A 429 -1.61 -2.40 10.46
N GLY A 430 -1.17 -3.49 9.83
CA GLY A 430 0.22 -3.94 9.88
C GLY A 430 1.13 -3.04 9.03
N GLY A 431 2.40 -2.93 9.42
CA GLY A 431 3.44 -2.21 8.69
C GLY A 431 4.71 -3.04 8.54
N LEU A 432 5.02 -3.43 7.30
CA LEU A 432 6.19 -4.23 6.97
C LEU A 432 7.49 -3.46 7.19
N ALA A 433 7.62 -2.25 6.65
CA ALA A 433 8.82 -1.41 6.78
C ALA A 433 8.80 -0.59 8.07
N GLY A 434 7.61 -0.32 8.61
CA GLY A 434 7.42 0.31 9.91
C GLY A 434 7.77 -0.62 11.08
N ASN A 435 7.72 -1.95 10.88
CA ASN A 435 7.80 -2.97 11.92
C ASN A 435 6.75 -2.75 13.01
N THR A 436 5.51 -2.40 12.63
CA THR A 436 4.49 -1.87 13.54
C THR A 436 3.10 -2.45 13.30
N VAL A 437 2.25 -2.47 14.33
CA VAL A 437 0.79 -2.45 14.16
C VAL A 437 0.31 -1.05 14.56
N ARG A 438 -0.47 -0.42 13.68
CA ARG A 438 -1.12 0.87 13.88
C ARG A 438 -2.59 0.65 14.17
N ARG A 439 -3.12 1.24 15.25
CA ARG A 439 -4.56 1.40 15.38
C ARG A 439 -4.96 2.70 14.69
N VAL A 440 -5.98 2.65 13.84
CA VAL A 440 -6.53 3.81 13.13
C VAL A 440 -8.02 3.91 13.45
N ARG A 441 -8.44 5.06 13.99
CA ARG A 441 -9.86 5.36 14.22
C ARG A 441 -10.41 6.16 13.06
N VAL A 442 -11.50 5.65 12.49
CA VAL A 442 -12.30 6.33 11.47
C VAL A 442 -13.72 6.45 12.00
N GLU A 443 -14.25 7.67 12.06
CA GLU A 443 -15.63 7.95 12.45
C GLU A 443 -16.32 8.69 11.33
N GLN A 444 -17.52 8.24 10.94
CA GLN A 444 -18.32 8.87 9.87
C GLN A 444 -17.52 9.10 8.57
N GLY A 445 -16.66 8.14 8.23
CA GLY A 445 -15.81 8.20 7.03
C GLY A 445 -14.63 9.18 7.13
N LYS A 446 -14.28 9.67 8.32
CA LYS A 446 -13.16 10.60 8.53
C LYS A 446 -12.16 10.03 9.53
N PHE A 447 -10.87 10.21 9.24
CA PHE A 447 -9.80 9.93 10.19
C PHE A 447 -9.95 10.78 11.45
N VAL A 448 -9.78 10.14 12.62
CA VAL A 448 -9.84 10.79 13.94
C VAL A 448 -8.47 10.75 14.61
N GLU A 449 -7.83 9.58 14.66
CA GLU A 449 -6.53 9.41 15.32
C GLU A 449 -5.83 8.11 14.89
N GLU A 450 -4.50 8.08 15.07
CA GLU A 450 -3.68 6.87 15.00
C GLU A 450 -2.88 6.66 16.28
N GLU A 451 -2.50 5.42 16.57
CA GLU A 451 -1.47 5.11 17.56
C GLU A 451 -0.67 3.84 17.24
N ASP A 452 0.56 3.79 17.77
CA ASP A 452 1.44 2.62 17.75
C ASP A 452 1.03 1.65 18.87
N ILE A 453 0.51 0.47 18.56
CA ILE A 453 0.14 -0.53 19.59
C ILE A 453 1.11 -1.70 19.69
N PHE A 454 1.97 -1.87 18.68
CA PHE A 454 2.99 -2.91 18.59
C PHE A 454 4.12 -2.41 17.69
N PHE A 455 5.39 -2.59 18.08
CA PHE A 455 6.52 -2.14 17.24
C PHE A 455 7.87 -2.84 17.52
N GLY A 456 8.70 -2.96 16.48
CA GLY A 456 10.10 -3.37 16.61
C GLY A 456 10.33 -4.84 16.96
N MET A 457 9.37 -5.73 16.70
CA MET A 457 9.52 -7.18 16.89
C MET A 457 9.73 -7.96 15.58
N GLY A 458 9.64 -7.28 14.44
CA GLY A 458 9.74 -7.88 13.11
C GLY A 458 8.89 -7.09 12.12
N ARG A 459 8.99 -7.45 10.84
CA ARG A 459 8.16 -6.88 9.77
C ARG A 459 6.76 -7.44 9.92
N VAL A 460 5.79 -6.62 10.28
CA VAL A 460 4.40 -7.08 10.38
C VAL A 460 3.88 -7.33 8.98
N ARG A 461 3.40 -8.54 8.71
CA ARG A 461 2.81 -8.95 7.43
C ARG A 461 1.29 -9.01 7.55
N ASP A 462 0.79 -9.60 8.62
CA ASP A 462 -0.64 -9.70 8.85
C ASP A 462 -1.04 -9.33 10.28
N VAL A 463 -2.27 -8.86 10.42
CA VAL A 463 -2.92 -8.61 11.70
C VAL A 463 -4.37 -9.03 11.59
N VAL A 464 -4.82 -9.87 12.51
CA VAL A 464 -6.18 -10.42 12.53
C VAL A 464 -6.68 -10.52 13.97
N VAL A 465 -7.95 -10.24 14.18
CA VAL A 465 -8.62 -10.38 15.47
C VAL A 465 -9.20 -11.79 15.54
N GLY A 466 -8.69 -12.57 16.49
CA GLY A 466 -9.15 -13.94 16.69
C GLY A 466 -10.57 -14.01 17.28
N PRO A 467 -11.21 -15.19 17.24
CA PRO A 467 -12.53 -15.39 17.83
C PRO A 467 -12.55 -15.18 19.36
N ASP A 468 -11.37 -15.24 20.02
CA ASP A 468 -11.22 -14.92 21.44
C ASP A 468 -11.11 -13.41 21.73
N GLY A 469 -11.14 -12.56 20.70
CA GLY A 469 -10.95 -11.11 20.79
C GLY A 469 -9.50 -10.65 20.88
N SER A 470 -8.53 -11.56 20.99
CA SER A 470 -7.10 -11.22 20.95
C SER A 470 -6.68 -10.81 19.55
N VAL A 471 -5.61 -10.02 19.44
CA VAL A 471 -5.03 -9.65 18.14
C VAL A 471 -3.86 -10.58 17.83
N TYR A 472 -3.90 -11.26 16.70
CA TYR A 472 -2.82 -12.11 16.20
C TYR A 472 -2.03 -11.37 15.13
N VAL A 473 -0.70 -11.49 15.16
CA VAL A 473 0.21 -10.76 14.28
C VAL A 473 1.18 -11.75 13.64
N ALA A 474 1.16 -11.81 12.30
CA ALA A 474 2.14 -12.55 11.53
C ALA A 474 3.35 -11.65 11.25
N LEU A 475 4.55 -12.12 11.63
CA LEU A 475 5.81 -11.41 11.49
C LEU A 475 6.68 -12.09 10.44
N ASN A 476 7.48 -11.29 9.74
CA ASN A 476 8.61 -11.76 8.97
C ASN A 476 9.91 -11.16 9.50
N ASN A 477 11.00 -11.94 9.46
CA ASN A 477 12.32 -11.54 9.95
C ASN A 477 12.30 -10.92 11.38
N PRO A 478 12.07 -11.73 12.42
CA PRO A 478 11.93 -13.19 12.40
C PRO A 478 10.52 -13.66 11.98
N ASP A 479 10.45 -14.86 11.40
CA ASP A 479 9.18 -15.48 11.02
C ASP A 479 8.49 -16.07 12.24
N LYS A 480 7.35 -15.48 12.63
CA LYS A 480 6.59 -15.85 13.83
C LYS A 480 5.12 -15.51 13.69
N ILE A 481 4.29 -16.11 14.54
CA ILE A 481 2.97 -15.59 14.90
C ILE A 481 2.98 -15.27 16.39
N VAL A 482 2.59 -14.05 16.74
CA VAL A 482 2.42 -13.60 18.13
C VAL A 482 0.98 -13.18 18.37
N ARG A 483 0.57 -13.16 19.65
CA ARG A 483 -0.74 -12.73 20.10
C ARG A 483 -0.61 -11.55 21.06
N LEU A 484 -1.45 -10.54 20.88
CA LEU A 484 -1.59 -9.37 21.74
C LEU A 484 -2.86 -9.51 22.57
N ARG A 485 -2.73 -9.30 23.88
CA ARG A 485 -3.82 -9.26 24.86
C ARG A 485 -3.77 -7.98 25.67
N ALA A 486 -4.89 -7.52 26.19
CA ALA A 486 -4.91 -6.40 27.12
C ALA A 486 -4.24 -6.81 28.44
N LYS A 487 -3.48 -5.90 29.02
CA LYS A 487 -2.86 -6.05 30.35
C LYS A 487 -3.69 -5.37 31.42
#